data_AF-A0A7W7S3R1-F1
#
_entry.id   AF-A0A7W7S3R1-F1
#
_cell.length_a   1.000
_cell.length_b   1.000
_cell.length_c   1.000
_cell.angle_alpha   90.00
_cell.angle_beta   90.00
_cell.angle_gamma   90.00
#
_symmetry.space_group_name_H-M   'P 1'
#
loop_
_entity.id
_entity.type
_entity.pdbx_description
1 polymer ?
#
loop_
_entity_poly.entity_id
_entity_poly.type
_entity_poly.pdbx_seq_one_letter_code
_entity_poly.pdbx_strand_id
1 'polypeptide(L)'
;MRLTPAERDRLLLFTAAGLARARKARGLRLNVPEATALIADTVCEAARDGARLAEAIEAGRSALGPDDVLPGVADVVTEVMVEAVFDDGTRLAVVTDPIGGSLGTEAPGAVIEADGPGPGHPGDGAVATHAGATTRAGTPAHSDDGPGAASGSVPAGDVTEVEVTNTATVPISVTSHFHFFEVNPRLRFDRAAAYGRRLAVPAGSTVRFDPGESRAVRLVPIGGARVAIGFAGLVDGPLDAPGAFERAMDKARACGYLGSERPGPAADTGRRAEGDDR
;
A
#
# COMPACT_ATOMS: atom_id res chain seq x y z
N MET A 1 -9.44 -46.15 -3.60
CA MET A 1 -10.00 -44.82 -3.29
C MET A 1 -10.26 -44.07 -4.58
N ARG A 2 -11.28 -43.21 -4.64
CA ARG A 2 -11.52 -42.31 -5.78
C ARG A 2 -10.96 -40.93 -5.43
N LEU A 3 -9.64 -40.78 -5.56
CA LEU A 3 -8.94 -39.52 -5.24
C LEU A 3 -9.15 -38.50 -6.36
N THR A 4 -9.62 -37.33 -5.97
CA THR A 4 -9.64 -36.10 -6.78
C THR A 4 -8.22 -35.62 -7.08
N PRO A 5 -8.02 -34.77 -8.10
CA PRO A 5 -6.70 -34.16 -8.36
C PRO A 5 -6.12 -33.44 -7.14
N ALA A 6 -6.92 -32.62 -6.44
CA ALA A 6 -6.48 -31.89 -5.25
C ALA A 6 -6.02 -32.82 -4.10
N GLU A 7 -6.71 -33.95 -3.90
CA GLU A 7 -6.28 -34.94 -2.90
C GLU A 7 -4.98 -35.64 -3.30
N ARG A 8 -4.72 -35.84 -4.60
CA ARG A 8 -3.43 -36.37 -5.07
C ARG A 8 -2.31 -35.36 -4.86
N ASP A 9 -2.56 -34.08 -5.13
CA ASP A 9 -1.58 -33.02 -4.90
C ASP A 9 -1.25 -32.88 -3.42
N ARG A 10 -2.25 -33.01 -2.53
CA ARG A 10 -2.02 -33.06 -1.08
C ARG A 10 -1.17 -34.27 -0.65
N LEU A 11 -1.34 -35.43 -1.28
CA LEU A 11 -0.47 -36.59 -1.02
C LEU A 11 0.96 -36.35 -1.50
N LEU A 12 1.15 -35.64 -2.62
CA LEU A 12 2.48 -35.23 -3.08
C LEU A 12 3.14 -34.27 -2.09
N LEU A 13 2.39 -33.29 -1.59
CA LEU A 13 2.85 -32.36 -0.55
C LEU A 13 3.27 -33.11 0.72
N PHE A 14 2.41 -34.02 1.22
CA PHE A 14 2.72 -34.87 2.37
C PHE A 14 3.99 -35.69 2.17
N THR A 15 4.19 -36.24 0.96
CA THR A 15 5.39 -37.03 0.64
C THR A 15 6.64 -36.17 0.63
N ALA A 16 6.58 -34.95 0.07
CA ALA A 16 7.68 -34.00 0.06
C ALA A 16 8.04 -33.55 1.49
N ALA A 17 7.04 -33.27 2.32
CA ALA A 17 7.22 -32.93 3.72
C ALA A 17 7.78 -34.08 4.55
N GLY A 18 7.35 -35.32 4.28
CA GLY A 18 7.93 -36.52 4.88
C GLY A 18 9.42 -36.67 4.57
N LEU A 19 9.82 -36.40 3.32
CA LEU A 19 11.24 -36.36 2.92
C LEU A 19 12.01 -35.26 3.67
N ALA A 20 11.43 -34.05 3.77
CA ALA A 20 12.01 -32.94 4.51
C ALA A 20 12.19 -33.27 6.00
N ARG A 21 11.15 -33.80 6.67
CA ARG A 21 11.21 -34.27 8.07
C ARG A 21 12.29 -35.33 8.28
N ALA A 22 12.40 -36.30 7.37
CA ALA A 22 13.43 -37.34 7.45
C ALA A 22 14.86 -36.78 7.27
N ARG A 23 15.04 -35.73 6.43
CA ARG A 23 16.33 -35.03 6.27
C ARG A 23 16.67 -34.21 7.52
N LYS A 24 15.72 -33.42 8.03
CA LYS A 24 15.86 -32.64 9.27
C LYS A 24 16.23 -33.52 10.46
N ALA A 25 15.57 -34.68 10.61
CA ALA A 25 15.86 -35.64 11.69
C ALA A 25 17.29 -36.21 11.65
N ARG A 26 17.96 -36.17 10.48
CA ARG A 26 19.39 -36.52 10.34
C ARG A 26 20.33 -35.33 10.55
N GLY A 27 19.81 -34.17 10.95
CA GLY A 27 20.59 -32.94 11.18
C GLY A 27 20.91 -32.15 9.92
N LEU A 28 20.22 -32.41 8.80
CA LEU A 28 20.41 -31.61 7.58
C LEU A 28 19.60 -30.32 7.66
N ARG A 29 20.24 -29.21 7.29
CA ARG A 29 19.58 -27.92 7.05
C ARG A 29 18.76 -27.99 5.76
N LEU A 30 17.52 -27.54 5.82
CA LEU A 30 16.56 -27.67 4.72
C LEU A 30 16.78 -26.60 3.64
N ASN A 31 16.54 -26.97 2.38
CA ASN A 31 16.46 -26.03 1.25
C ASN A 31 15.04 -25.44 1.10
N VAL A 32 14.85 -24.54 0.11
CA VAL A 32 13.57 -23.86 -0.15
C VAL A 32 12.40 -24.86 -0.34
N PRO A 33 12.43 -25.81 -1.29
CA PRO A 33 11.34 -26.78 -1.45
C PRO A 33 11.02 -27.60 -0.20
N GLU A 34 12.04 -28.01 0.56
CA GLU A 34 11.87 -28.80 1.78
C GLU A 34 11.23 -27.99 2.91
N ALA A 35 11.68 -26.75 3.12
CA ALA A 35 11.12 -25.85 4.11
C ALA A 35 9.65 -25.54 3.80
N THR A 36 9.36 -25.14 2.54
CA THR A 36 8.00 -24.86 2.08
C THR A 36 7.08 -26.07 2.26
N ALA A 37 7.52 -27.27 1.87
CA ALA A 37 6.71 -28.47 2.01
C ALA A 37 6.42 -28.80 3.48
N LEU A 38 7.43 -28.72 4.36
CA LEU A 38 7.27 -29.02 5.78
C LEU A 38 6.32 -28.03 6.47
N ILE A 39 6.46 -26.73 6.20
CA ILE A 39 5.56 -25.68 6.73
C ILE A 39 4.12 -25.93 6.26
N ALA A 40 3.91 -26.13 4.96
CA ALA A 40 2.57 -26.32 4.39
C ALA A 40 1.91 -27.62 4.89
N ASP A 41 2.66 -28.71 5.04
CA ASP A 41 2.20 -29.97 5.63
C ASP A 41 1.83 -29.78 7.10
N THR A 42 2.63 -29.04 7.87
CA THR A 42 2.34 -28.75 9.29
C THR A 42 0.99 -28.04 9.45
N VAL A 43 0.68 -27.08 8.57
CA VAL A 43 -0.62 -26.40 8.54
C VAL A 43 -1.74 -27.38 8.19
N CYS A 44 -1.54 -28.24 7.19
CA CYS A 44 -2.54 -29.23 6.78
C CYS A 44 -2.85 -30.24 7.88
N GLU A 45 -1.83 -30.74 8.58
CA GLU A 45 -2.01 -31.70 9.68
C GLU A 45 -2.66 -31.02 10.89
N ALA A 46 -2.28 -29.79 11.24
CA ALA A 46 -2.95 -29.02 12.29
C ALA A 46 -4.45 -28.80 11.98
N ALA A 47 -4.78 -28.44 10.73
CA ALA A 47 -6.16 -28.33 10.30
C ALA A 47 -6.90 -29.68 10.40
N ARG A 48 -6.23 -30.79 10.04
CA ARG A 48 -6.79 -32.14 10.11
C ARG A 48 -7.06 -32.58 11.55
N ASP A 49 -6.25 -32.12 12.50
CA ASP A 49 -6.39 -32.34 13.95
C ASP A 49 -7.47 -31.46 14.60
N GLY A 50 -8.15 -30.61 13.81
CA GLY A 50 -9.27 -29.78 14.28
C GLY A 50 -8.83 -28.40 14.80
N ALA A 51 -7.58 -27.99 14.58
CA ALA A 51 -7.13 -26.65 14.94
C ALA A 51 -7.87 -25.58 14.13
N ARG A 52 -8.07 -24.40 14.71
CA ARG A 52 -8.62 -23.26 13.96
C ARG A 52 -7.59 -22.72 12.98
N LEU A 53 -8.04 -21.99 11.96
CA LEU A 53 -7.15 -21.38 10.94
C LEU A 53 -5.97 -20.62 11.56
N ALA A 54 -6.22 -19.79 12.58
CA ALA A 54 -5.17 -19.01 13.25
C ALA A 54 -4.15 -19.90 13.96
N GLU A 55 -4.59 -21.00 14.59
CA GLU A 55 -3.73 -21.95 15.28
C GLU A 55 -2.90 -22.77 14.28
N ALA A 56 -3.48 -23.16 13.15
CA ALA A 56 -2.77 -23.85 12.08
C ALA A 56 -1.70 -22.96 11.43
N ILE A 57 -2.00 -21.67 11.20
CA ILE A 57 -1.02 -20.68 10.71
C ILE A 57 0.14 -20.55 11.71
N GLU A 58 -0.17 -20.45 13.00
CA GLU A 58 0.87 -20.33 14.04
C GLU A 58 1.71 -21.60 14.18
N ALA A 59 1.11 -22.78 14.02
CA ALA A 59 1.83 -24.05 13.95
C ALA A 59 2.78 -24.10 12.75
N GLY A 60 2.35 -23.60 11.59
CA GLY A 60 3.19 -23.45 10.41
C GLY A 60 4.39 -22.51 10.64
N ARG A 61 4.15 -21.36 11.28
CA ARG A 61 5.20 -20.39 11.64
C ARG A 61 6.20 -20.94 12.67
N SER A 62 5.73 -21.81 13.56
CA SER A 62 6.58 -22.44 14.59
C SER A 62 7.30 -23.70 14.10
N ALA A 63 7.08 -24.14 12.85
CA ALA A 63 7.59 -25.42 12.35
C ALA A 63 9.10 -25.43 12.11
N LEU A 64 9.68 -24.28 11.74
CA LEU A 64 11.09 -24.12 11.39
C LEU A 64 11.65 -22.81 11.94
N GLY A 65 12.88 -22.86 12.45
CA GLY A 65 13.68 -21.67 12.75
C GLY A 65 14.80 -21.43 11.73
N PRO A 66 15.53 -20.31 11.82
CA PRO A 66 16.65 -19.99 10.93
C PRO A 66 17.76 -21.04 10.92
N ASP A 67 17.96 -21.74 12.04
CA ASP A 67 18.97 -22.79 12.20
C ASP A 67 18.57 -24.10 11.50
N ASP A 68 17.28 -24.30 11.20
CA ASP A 68 16.78 -25.51 10.55
C ASP A 68 16.96 -25.49 9.02
N VAL A 69 17.30 -24.34 8.45
CA VAL A 69 17.32 -24.11 6.99
C VAL A 69 18.68 -23.63 6.52
N LEU A 70 19.00 -23.84 5.24
CA LEU A 70 20.24 -23.34 4.63
C LEU A 70 20.30 -21.79 4.63
N PRO A 71 21.50 -21.19 4.59
CA PRO A 71 21.64 -19.74 4.44
C PRO A 71 20.87 -19.23 3.21
N GLY A 72 20.20 -18.08 3.33
CA GLY A 72 19.38 -17.50 2.27
C GLY A 72 17.96 -18.08 2.13
N VAL A 73 17.64 -19.22 2.75
CA VAL A 73 16.29 -19.82 2.63
C VAL A 73 15.24 -18.95 3.31
N ALA A 74 15.54 -18.40 4.48
CA ALA A 74 14.62 -17.51 5.19
C ALA A 74 14.37 -16.19 4.43
N ASP A 75 15.32 -15.75 3.62
CA ASP A 75 15.18 -14.56 2.78
C ASP A 75 14.29 -14.82 1.55
N VAL A 76 14.25 -16.06 1.07
CA VAL A 76 13.47 -16.47 -0.11
C VAL A 76 12.06 -16.91 0.25
N VAL A 77 11.89 -17.62 1.37
CA VAL A 77 10.59 -18.14 1.83
C VAL A 77 9.92 -17.11 2.74
N THR A 78 9.45 -16.02 2.13
CA THR A 78 8.78 -14.92 2.86
C THR A 78 7.31 -15.21 3.16
N GLU A 79 6.69 -16.10 2.38
CA GLU A 79 5.30 -16.52 2.54
C GLU A 79 5.11 -17.96 2.06
N VAL A 80 4.30 -18.72 2.80
CA VAL A 80 3.81 -20.05 2.38
C VAL A 80 2.30 -20.05 2.39
N MET A 81 1.69 -20.33 1.24
CA MET A 81 0.24 -20.42 1.07
C MET A 81 -0.17 -21.88 0.85
N VAL A 82 -1.17 -22.35 1.59
CA VAL A 82 -1.70 -23.70 1.42
C VAL A 82 -3.20 -23.76 1.69
N GLU A 83 -3.94 -24.48 0.83
CA GLU A 83 -5.34 -24.80 1.08
C GLU A 83 -5.46 -26.04 1.97
N ALA A 84 -5.92 -25.85 3.20
CA ALA A 84 -6.15 -26.91 4.18
C ALA A 84 -7.65 -27.15 4.38
N VAL A 85 -8.02 -28.40 4.68
CA VAL A 85 -9.41 -28.77 4.98
C VAL A 85 -9.59 -28.78 6.48
N PHE A 86 -10.38 -27.82 6.97
CA PHE A 86 -10.81 -27.69 8.35
C PHE A 86 -12.18 -28.34 8.55
N ASP A 87 -12.64 -28.41 9.80
CA ASP A 87 -13.96 -28.93 10.15
C ASP A 87 -15.12 -28.14 9.50
N ASP A 88 -14.88 -26.87 9.16
CA ASP A 88 -15.83 -25.99 8.47
C ASP A 88 -15.58 -25.85 6.96
N GLY A 89 -14.70 -26.69 6.40
CA GLY A 89 -14.40 -26.76 4.98
C GLY A 89 -12.99 -26.28 4.61
N THR A 90 -12.75 -26.12 3.32
CA THR A 90 -11.44 -25.71 2.80
C THR A 90 -11.21 -24.21 3.03
N ARG A 91 -10.03 -23.85 3.55
CA ARG A 91 -9.59 -22.47 3.72
C ARG A 91 -8.16 -22.30 3.21
N LEU A 92 -7.86 -21.12 2.67
CA LEU A 92 -6.50 -20.70 2.38
C LEU A 92 -5.82 -20.25 3.68
N ALA A 93 -4.76 -20.93 4.08
CA ALA A 93 -3.86 -20.51 5.13
C ALA A 93 -2.65 -19.81 4.52
N VAL A 94 -2.34 -18.62 5.03
CA VAL A 94 -1.21 -17.78 4.59
C VAL A 94 -0.27 -17.63 5.78
N VAL A 95 0.90 -18.25 5.70
CA VAL A 95 1.94 -18.17 6.73
C VAL A 95 2.99 -17.16 6.27
N THR A 96 2.85 -15.92 6.75
CA THR A 96 3.80 -14.83 6.50
C THR A 96 4.97 -14.89 7.48
N ASP A 97 6.18 -14.63 6.96
CA ASP A 97 7.47 -14.78 7.66
C ASP A 97 7.57 -16.12 8.44
N PRO A 98 7.50 -17.25 7.72
CA PRO A 98 7.37 -18.56 8.36
C PRO A 98 8.64 -19.08 9.04
N ILE A 99 9.79 -18.40 8.88
CA ILE A 99 11.10 -18.85 9.38
C ILE A 99 11.76 -17.79 10.29
N GLY A 100 11.25 -16.55 10.31
CA GLY A 100 11.75 -15.48 11.18
C GLY A 100 13.09 -14.90 10.71
N GLY A 101 13.32 -14.85 9.39
CA GLY A 101 14.55 -14.30 8.81
C GLY A 101 14.43 -12.79 8.54
N SER A 102 15.52 -12.05 8.72
CA SER A 102 15.63 -10.69 8.21
C SER A 102 16.44 -10.69 6.92
N LEU A 103 15.97 -9.99 5.88
CA LEU A 103 16.73 -9.73 4.66
C LEU A 103 18.08 -9.09 5.01
N GLY A 104 19.12 -9.92 5.05
CA GLY A 104 20.48 -9.49 5.37
C GLY A 104 21.15 -8.77 4.20
N THR A 105 22.31 -8.15 4.46
CA THR A 105 23.14 -7.50 3.41
C THR A 105 23.70 -8.50 2.39
N GLU A 106 23.63 -9.79 2.68
CA GLU A 106 24.06 -10.88 1.78
C GLU A 106 22.87 -11.69 1.22
N ALA A 107 21.63 -11.26 1.47
CA ALA A 107 20.45 -11.95 0.96
C ALA A 107 20.39 -11.89 -0.58
N PRO A 108 19.77 -12.87 -1.26
CA PRO A 108 19.52 -12.79 -2.69
C PRO A 108 18.76 -11.50 -3.04
N GLY A 109 19.33 -10.68 -3.91
CA GLY A 109 18.77 -9.38 -4.28
C GLY A 109 19.16 -8.22 -3.37
N ALA A 110 20.02 -8.43 -2.37
CA ALA A 110 20.61 -7.35 -1.59
C ALA A 110 21.41 -6.40 -2.49
N VAL A 111 21.27 -5.10 -2.24
CA VAL A 111 22.04 -4.07 -2.91
C VAL A 111 23.46 -4.12 -2.37
N ILE A 112 24.39 -4.56 -3.22
CA ILE A 112 25.82 -4.49 -2.92
C ILE A 112 26.26 -3.07 -3.26
N GLU A 113 26.49 -2.26 -2.23
CA GLU A 113 27.15 -0.97 -2.42
C GLU A 113 28.59 -1.24 -2.88
N ALA A 114 28.96 -0.70 -4.04
CA ALA A 114 30.35 -0.75 -4.48
C ALA A 114 31.20 0.13 -3.54
N ASP A 115 32.33 -0.39 -3.08
CA ASP A 115 33.33 0.42 -2.39
C ASP A 115 33.91 1.46 -3.37
N GLY A 116 33.51 2.72 -3.17
CA GLY A 116 33.99 3.86 -3.95
C GLY A 116 33.00 4.36 -5.01
N PRO A 117 33.22 5.59 -5.53
CA PRO A 117 32.33 6.17 -6.52
C PRO A 117 32.35 5.30 -7.79
N GLY A 118 31.21 4.67 -8.10
CA GLY A 118 31.00 3.98 -9.36
C GLY A 118 31.26 4.92 -10.54
N PRO A 119 31.59 4.39 -11.74
CA PRO A 119 31.85 5.22 -12.91
C PRO A 119 30.60 6.06 -13.19
N GLY A 120 30.70 7.36 -12.89
CA GLY A 120 29.58 8.29 -12.99
C GLY A 120 28.92 8.17 -14.36
N HIS A 121 27.63 7.86 -14.38
CA HIS A 121 26.83 8.05 -15.58
C HIS A 121 26.84 9.55 -15.90
N PRO A 122 27.16 9.95 -17.14
CA PRO A 122 27.15 11.36 -17.51
C PRO A 122 25.69 11.82 -17.54
N GLY A 123 25.21 12.41 -16.44
CA GLY A 123 23.83 12.87 -16.32
C GLY A 123 23.46 13.50 -14.98
N ASP A 124 23.98 13.02 -13.85
CA ASP A 124 23.54 13.53 -12.54
C ASP A 124 24.47 14.61 -11.98
N GLY A 125 23.95 15.84 -12.00
CA GLY A 125 24.49 16.96 -11.24
C GLY A 125 24.44 16.67 -9.73
N ALA A 126 25.50 17.08 -9.05
CA ALA A 126 25.79 16.83 -7.65
C ALA A 126 24.59 17.00 -6.71
N VAL A 127 24.26 15.94 -5.96
CA VAL A 127 23.43 16.02 -4.76
C VAL A 127 24.34 15.76 -3.56
N ALA A 128 24.47 16.78 -2.71
CA ALA A 128 25.28 16.75 -1.51
C ALA A 128 24.74 15.71 -0.51
N THR A 129 25.64 14.89 0.02
CA THR A 129 25.38 13.90 1.05
C THR A 129 25.18 14.56 2.42
N HIS A 130 24.14 14.15 3.15
CA HIS A 130 24.03 14.40 4.58
C HIS A 130 24.01 13.05 5.31
N ALA A 131 25.05 12.87 6.13
CA ALA A 131 25.21 11.76 7.06
C ALA A 131 24.22 11.85 8.24
N GLY A 132 23.69 10.72 8.70
CA GLY A 132 22.79 10.67 9.85
C GLY A 132 22.53 9.27 10.39
N ALA A 133 23.48 8.80 11.22
CA ALA A 133 23.42 7.82 12.32
C ALA A 133 22.24 6.82 12.45
N THR A 134 22.61 5.55 12.55
CA THR A 134 21.83 4.43 13.10
C THR A 134 21.77 4.44 14.63
N THR A 135 20.63 4.06 15.23
CA THR A 135 20.54 3.39 16.55
C THR A 135 19.19 2.67 16.75
N ARG A 136 19.21 1.67 17.65
CA ARG A 136 18.38 0.45 17.76
C ARG A 136 17.03 0.55 18.52
N ALA A 137 16.32 -0.60 18.46
CA ALA A 137 15.30 -1.21 19.36
C ALA A 137 13.84 -0.97 18.92
N GLY A 138 12.89 -1.91 18.90
CA GLY A 138 12.72 -3.25 19.48
C GLY A 138 11.21 -3.43 19.75
N THR A 139 10.66 -4.63 19.53
CA THR A 139 9.27 -5.12 19.78
C THR A 139 8.35 -5.20 18.54
N PRO A 140 7.71 -6.36 18.26
CA PRO A 140 6.78 -6.52 17.16
C PRO A 140 5.40 -5.99 17.59
N ALA A 141 4.83 -5.08 16.80
CA ALA A 141 3.47 -4.61 16.96
C ALA A 141 2.76 -4.62 15.61
N HIS A 142 1.49 -5.00 15.66
CA HIS A 142 0.49 -5.03 14.59
C HIS A 142 0.78 -4.15 13.37
N SER A 143 0.61 -4.72 12.19
CA SER A 143 0.43 -3.98 10.93
C SER A 143 -0.91 -3.25 10.94
N ASP A 144 -0.98 -2.17 11.73
CA ASP A 144 -1.77 -1.01 11.37
C ASP A 144 -0.99 -0.28 10.26
N ASP A 145 -1.42 -0.46 9.01
CA ASP A 145 -0.95 0.33 7.87
C ASP A 145 -1.43 1.78 8.01
N GLY A 146 -0.81 2.52 8.93
CA GLY A 146 -0.70 3.97 8.86
C GLY A 146 0.29 4.37 7.75
N PRO A 147 0.21 5.59 7.20
CA PRO A 147 0.97 5.96 6.01
C PRO A 147 2.46 6.08 6.34
N GLY A 148 3.21 5.01 6.12
CA GLY A 148 4.67 5.05 6.04
C GLY A 148 5.08 5.89 4.84
N ALA A 149 5.55 7.11 5.12
CA ALA A 149 6.11 8.00 4.12
C ALA A 149 7.42 7.42 3.57
N ALA A 150 7.32 6.54 2.57
CA ALA A 150 8.41 6.33 1.65
C ALA A 150 8.64 7.65 0.90
N SER A 151 9.68 8.39 1.30
CA SER A 151 10.10 9.65 0.70
C SER A 151 10.71 9.42 -0.68
N GLY A 152 9.90 8.95 -1.64
CA GLY A 152 10.17 9.19 -3.05
C GLY A 152 9.86 10.66 -3.31
N SER A 153 10.86 11.44 -3.71
CA SER A 153 10.65 12.86 -4.00
C SER A 153 9.68 12.99 -5.18
N VAL A 154 8.50 13.57 -4.91
CA VAL A 154 7.60 14.03 -5.97
C VAL A 154 8.32 15.19 -6.67
N PRO A 155 8.32 15.26 -8.02
CA PRO A 155 9.01 16.34 -8.73
C PRO A 155 8.54 17.71 -8.24
N ALA A 156 9.49 18.64 -8.12
CA ALA A 156 9.28 20.04 -7.74
C ALA A 156 8.51 20.79 -8.85
N GLY A 157 7.22 20.47 -8.99
CA GLY A 157 6.28 21.19 -9.84
C GLY A 157 5.48 22.23 -9.06
N ASP A 158 4.55 22.89 -9.75
CA ASP A 158 3.51 23.74 -9.15
C ASP A 158 2.59 22.93 -8.23
N VAL A 159 2.98 22.77 -6.96
CA VAL A 159 2.23 22.02 -5.96
C VAL A 159 1.20 22.93 -5.29
N THR A 160 -0.06 22.48 -5.26
CA THR A 160 -1.15 23.15 -4.54
C THR A 160 -1.58 22.32 -3.35
N GLU A 161 -1.65 22.93 -2.17
CA GLU A 161 -2.24 22.30 -1.00
C GLU A 161 -3.73 22.59 -0.91
N VAL A 162 -4.51 21.56 -0.65
CA VAL A 162 -5.96 21.62 -0.52
C VAL A 162 -6.39 20.86 0.72
N GLU A 163 -7.16 21.52 1.59
CA GLU A 163 -7.80 20.86 2.73
C GLU A 163 -9.05 20.12 2.26
N VAL A 164 -9.13 18.82 2.58
CA VAL A 164 -10.20 17.93 2.13
C VAL A 164 -10.89 17.32 3.33
N THR A 165 -12.21 17.53 3.43
CA THR A 165 -13.06 16.91 4.46
C THR A 165 -13.91 15.81 3.85
N ASN A 166 -13.89 14.60 4.41
CA ASN A 166 -14.85 13.55 4.08
C ASN A 166 -16.15 13.73 4.87
N THR A 167 -17.24 14.09 4.19
CA THR A 167 -18.56 14.26 4.82
C THR A 167 -19.44 13.01 4.72
N ALA A 168 -18.95 11.90 4.17
CA ALA A 168 -19.69 10.66 4.09
C ALA A 168 -19.58 9.87 5.40
N THR A 169 -20.52 8.93 5.61
CA THR A 169 -20.49 7.98 6.72
C THR A 169 -19.58 6.77 6.45
N VAL A 170 -18.92 6.75 5.28
CA VAL A 170 -18.05 5.66 4.83
C VAL A 170 -16.69 6.25 4.41
N PRO A 171 -15.61 5.46 4.53
CA PRO A 171 -14.29 5.89 4.10
C PRO A 171 -14.23 6.07 2.58
N ILE A 172 -13.42 7.03 2.13
CA ILE A 172 -13.19 7.31 0.71
C ILE A 172 -11.70 7.26 0.45
N SER A 173 -11.31 6.54 -0.59
CA SER A 173 -9.92 6.39 -1.01
C SER A 173 -9.73 6.95 -2.42
N VAL A 174 -8.69 7.77 -2.62
CA VAL A 174 -8.38 8.40 -3.91
C VAL A 174 -6.98 7.99 -4.35
N THR A 175 -6.86 7.46 -5.57
CA THR A 175 -5.61 6.97 -6.13
C THR A 175 -4.75 8.10 -6.72
N SER A 176 -3.44 7.86 -6.81
CA SER A 176 -2.40 8.81 -7.26
C SER A 176 -2.67 9.56 -8.57
N HIS A 177 -3.37 8.94 -9.53
CA HIS A 177 -3.57 9.46 -10.89
C HIS A 177 -5.02 9.80 -11.23
N PHE A 178 -5.89 9.81 -10.22
CA PHE A 178 -7.27 10.27 -10.42
C PHE A 178 -7.31 11.79 -10.59
N HIS A 179 -8.12 12.30 -11.52
CA HIS A 179 -8.34 13.73 -11.68
C HIS A 179 -9.06 14.27 -10.44
N PHE A 180 -8.33 15.01 -9.58
CA PHE A 180 -8.76 15.28 -8.21
C PHE A 180 -10.06 16.09 -8.15
N PHE A 181 -10.29 16.96 -9.14
CA PHE A 181 -11.56 17.66 -9.32
C PHE A 181 -12.80 16.74 -9.38
N GLU A 182 -12.66 15.52 -9.90
CA GLU A 182 -13.78 14.59 -10.15
C GLU A 182 -13.95 13.54 -9.06
N VAL A 183 -13.21 13.62 -7.96
CA VAL A 183 -13.33 12.64 -6.85
C VAL A 183 -14.69 12.73 -6.18
N ASN A 184 -15.07 11.71 -5.42
CA ASN A 184 -16.38 11.55 -4.79
C ASN A 184 -17.04 12.88 -4.35
N PRO A 185 -18.31 13.14 -4.73
CA PRO A 185 -19.04 14.38 -4.39
C PRO A 185 -19.09 14.71 -2.90
N ARG A 186 -18.92 13.73 -2.02
CA ARG A 186 -18.95 13.89 -0.55
C ARG A 186 -17.61 14.31 0.05
N LEU A 187 -16.54 14.37 -0.75
CA LEU A 187 -15.32 15.07 -0.35
C LEU A 187 -15.51 16.56 -0.58
N ARG A 188 -15.49 17.35 0.50
CA ARG A 188 -15.64 18.81 0.47
C ARG A 188 -14.25 19.45 0.49
N PHE A 189 -13.95 20.21 -0.56
CA PHE A 189 -12.71 20.97 -0.74
C PHE A 189 -12.87 21.98 -1.88
N ASP A 190 -11.91 22.88 -2.06
CA ASP A 190 -11.92 23.80 -3.20
C ASP A 190 -11.71 23.05 -4.53
N ARG A 191 -12.82 22.79 -5.24
CA ARG A 191 -12.81 22.08 -6.52
C ARG A 191 -12.10 22.91 -7.60
N ALA A 192 -12.22 24.23 -7.58
CA ALA A 192 -11.57 25.09 -8.56
C ALA A 192 -10.03 24.96 -8.47
N ALA A 193 -9.49 24.95 -7.25
CA ALA A 193 -8.06 24.74 -7.02
C ALA A 193 -7.56 23.35 -7.47
N ALA A 194 -8.43 22.34 -7.49
CA ALA A 194 -8.10 20.96 -7.87
C ALA A 194 -8.25 20.65 -9.37
N TYR A 195 -8.77 21.58 -10.18
CA TYR A 195 -9.01 21.35 -11.60
C TYR A 195 -7.69 21.10 -12.36
N GLY A 196 -7.67 20.03 -13.15
CA GLY A 196 -6.51 19.58 -13.93
C GLY A 196 -5.34 19.09 -13.10
N ARG A 197 -5.57 18.71 -11.83
CA ARG A 197 -4.55 18.21 -10.90
C ARG A 197 -4.86 16.80 -10.40
N ARG A 198 -3.83 16.13 -9.87
CA ARG A 198 -3.88 14.80 -9.25
C ARG A 198 -3.07 14.78 -7.96
N LEU A 199 -3.22 13.75 -7.12
CA LEU A 199 -2.48 13.64 -5.86
C LEU A 199 -0.95 13.60 -6.10
N ALA A 200 -0.23 14.37 -5.29
CA ALA A 200 1.22 14.43 -5.23
C ALA A 200 1.76 13.30 -4.33
N VAL A 201 1.51 12.05 -4.75
CA VAL A 201 1.91 10.83 -4.04
C VAL A 201 2.57 9.85 -5.03
N PRO A 202 3.35 8.85 -4.57
CA PRO A 202 3.95 7.86 -5.45
C PRO A 202 2.94 7.19 -6.38
N ALA A 203 3.36 6.86 -7.60
CA ALA A 203 2.49 6.16 -8.54
C ALA A 203 2.01 4.82 -7.95
N GLY A 204 0.74 4.50 -8.16
CA GLY A 204 0.09 3.30 -7.59
C GLY A 204 -0.39 3.44 -6.15
N SER A 205 0.02 4.50 -5.42
CA SER A 205 -0.45 4.75 -4.06
C SER A 205 -1.83 5.43 -4.02
N THR A 206 -2.41 5.48 -2.82
CA THR A 206 -3.75 5.98 -2.53
C THR A 206 -3.74 6.79 -1.24
N VAL A 207 -4.55 7.85 -1.18
CA VAL A 207 -4.84 8.59 0.05
C VAL A 207 -6.24 8.22 0.52
N ARG A 208 -6.34 7.76 1.77
CA ARG A 208 -7.59 7.45 2.45
C ARG A 208 -8.05 8.63 3.29
N PHE A 209 -9.36 8.85 3.30
CA PHE A 209 -10.07 9.78 4.17
C PHE A 209 -11.15 8.99 4.93
N ASP A 210 -11.01 8.88 6.25
CA ASP A 210 -12.01 8.25 7.11
C ASP A 210 -13.26 9.14 7.29
N PRO A 211 -14.42 8.59 7.69
CA PRO A 211 -15.63 9.37 7.90
C PRO A 211 -15.40 10.57 8.84
N GLY A 212 -15.68 11.79 8.36
CA GLY A 212 -15.49 13.03 9.12
C GLY A 212 -14.06 13.57 9.16
N GLU A 213 -13.07 12.84 8.64
CA GLU A 213 -11.67 13.28 8.63
C GLU A 213 -11.49 14.52 7.74
N SER A 214 -10.72 15.49 8.23
CA SER A 214 -10.19 16.59 7.42
C SER A 214 -8.67 16.46 7.34
N ARG A 215 -8.14 16.46 6.10
CA ARG A 215 -6.72 16.28 5.83
C ARG A 215 -6.28 17.18 4.70
N ALA A 216 -5.15 17.87 4.88
CA ALA A 216 -4.48 18.59 3.80
C ALA A 216 -3.78 17.60 2.85
N VAL A 217 -4.02 17.76 1.55
CA VAL A 217 -3.34 16.99 0.52
C VAL A 217 -2.64 17.91 -0.46
N ARG A 218 -1.53 17.41 -1.01
CA ARG A 218 -0.77 18.08 -2.06
C ARG A 218 -1.22 17.58 -3.42
N LEU A 219 -1.41 18.50 -4.36
CA LEU A 219 -1.85 18.23 -5.72
C LEU A 219 -0.82 18.75 -6.73
N VAL A 220 -0.53 17.95 -7.75
CA VAL A 220 0.34 18.32 -8.88
C VAL A 220 -0.48 18.35 -10.17
N PRO A 221 -0.10 19.18 -11.17
CA PRO A 221 -0.78 19.21 -12.46
C PRO A 221 -0.72 17.85 -13.15
N ILE A 222 -1.80 17.49 -13.83
CA ILE A 222 -1.77 16.40 -14.82
C ILE A 222 -0.81 16.82 -15.94
N GLY A 223 0.13 15.95 -16.29
CA GLY A 223 1.11 16.17 -17.36
C GLY A 223 0.61 15.71 -18.74
N GLY A 224 1.52 15.66 -19.73
CA GLY A 224 1.21 15.22 -21.08
C GLY A 224 0.25 16.15 -21.83
N ALA A 225 -0.64 15.59 -22.66
CA ALA A 225 -1.60 16.36 -23.45
C ALA A 225 -2.74 17.00 -22.62
N ARG A 226 -2.77 16.75 -21.30
CA ARG A 226 -3.77 17.32 -20.37
C ARG A 226 -5.21 17.08 -20.83
N VAL A 227 -5.51 15.83 -21.18
CA VAL A 227 -6.85 15.36 -21.57
C VAL A 227 -7.38 14.42 -20.49
N ALA A 228 -8.54 14.72 -19.90
CA ALA A 228 -9.20 13.91 -18.89
C ALA A 228 -10.44 13.24 -19.48
N ILE A 229 -10.46 11.90 -19.53
CA ILE A 229 -11.54 11.10 -20.11
C ILE A 229 -11.98 10.04 -19.09
N GLY A 230 -13.28 9.84 -18.92
CA GLY A 230 -13.84 8.86 -17.99
C GLY A 230 -14.08 9.52 -16.62
N PHE A 231 -13.38 9.09 -15.59
CA PHE A 231 -13.56 9.54 -14.19
C PHE A 231 -15.04 9.65 -13.80
N ALA A 232 -15.57 10.86 -13.61
CA ALA A 232 -16.98 11.11 -13.34
C ALA A 232 -17.69 11.86 -14.50
N GLY A 233 -17.04 12.00 -15.65
CA GLY A 233 -17.55 12.63 -16.86
C GLY A 233 -17.76 14.14 -16.74
N LEU A 234 -17.11 14.79 -15.77
CA LEU A 234 -17.28 16.24 -15.57
C LEU A 234 -16.54 17.02 -16.67
N VAL A 235 -15.37 16.54 -17.09
CA VAL A 235 -14.59 17.15 -18.17
C VAL A 235 -14.80 16.41 -19.51
N ASP A 236 -14.45 15.12 -19.57
CA ASP A 236 -14.47 14.29 -20.78
C ASP A 236 -13.86 14.97 -22.03
N GLY A 237 -12.63 15.47 -21.89
CA GLY A 237 -11.93 16.16 -22.95
C GLY A 237 -10.65 16.88 -22.51
N PRO A 238 -10.10 17.75 -23.37
CA PRO A 238 -8.92 18.57 -23.03
C PRO A 238 -9.23 19.54 -21.89
N LEU A 239 -8.39 19.53 -20.86
CA LEU A 239 -8.55 20.34 -19.65
C LEU A 239 -8.43 21.84 -19.94
N ASP A 240 -7.57 22.20 -20.90
CA ASP A 240 -7.23 23.58 -21.22
C ASP A 240 -8.03 24.13 -22.43
N ALA A 241 -9.07 23.41 -22.89
CA ALA A 241 -9.92 23.90 -23.97
C ALA A 241 -10.75 25.12 -23.51
N PRO A 242 -11.04 26.10 -24.40
CA PRO A 242 -11.84 27.27 -24.05
C PRO A 242 -13.20 26.88 -23.43
N GLY A 243 -13.49 27.45 -22.25
CA GLY A 243 -14.72 27.19 -21.50
C GLY A 243 -14.80 25.82 -20.83
N ALA A 244 -13.75 24.98 -20.87
CA ALA A 244 -13.79 23.64 -20.30
C ALA A 244 -13.92 23.68 -18.77
N PHE A 245 -13.17 24.56 -18.12
CA PHE A 245 -13.24 24.79 -16.68
C PHE A 245 -14.64 25.20 -16.24
N GLU A 246 -15.25 26.18 -16.91
CA GLU A 246 -16.58 26.69 -16.58
C GLU A 246 -17.65 25.61 -16.75
N ARG A 247 -17.62 24.87 -17.87
CA ARG A 247 -18.54 23.75 -18.13
C ARG A 247 -18.39 22.65 -17.07
N ALA A 248 -17.16 22.32 -16.68
CA ALA A 248 -16.88 21.31 -15.67
C ALA A 248 -17.37 21.76 -14.28
N MET A 249 -17.14 23.01 -13.89
CA MET A 249 -17.65 23.59 -12.64
C MET A 249 -19.18 23.62 -12.59
N ASP A 250 -19.84 23.98 -13.69
CA ASP A 250 -21.31 24.01 -13.76
C ASP A 250 -21.90 22.60 -13.68
N LYS A 251 -21.29 21.61 -14.34
CA LYS A 251 -21.65 20.19 -14.16
C LYS A 251 -21.45 19.72 -12.72
N ALA A 252 -20.30 20.03 -12.10
CA ALA A 252 -20.01 19.66 -10.72
C ALA A 252 -21.07 20.22 -9.75
N ARG A 253 -21.48 21.47 -9.93
CA ARG A 253 -22.57 22.11 -9.17
C ARG A 253 -23.89 21.38 -9.39
N ALA A 254 -24.27 21.15 -10.65
CA ALA A 254 -25.52 20.48 -11.00
C ALA A 254 -25.60 19.05 -10.43
N CYS A 255 -24.47 18.36 -10.33
CA CYS A 255 -24.37 17.02 -9.74
C CYS A 255 -24.14 17.00 -8.22
N GLY A 256 -24.12 18.16 -7.55
CA GLY A 256 -24.01 18.24 -6.09
C GLY A 256 -22.64 17.89 -5.53
N TYR A 257 -21.56 18.19 -6.26
CA TYR A 257 -20.19 18.06 -5.75
C TYR A 257 -19.91 19.15 -4.73
N LEU A 258 -19.55 18.76 -3.50
CA LEU A 258 -19.26 19.72 -2.44
C LEU A 258 -18.01 20.53 -2.76
N GLY A 259 -18.08 21.84 -2.45
CA GLY A 259 -16.99 22.80 -2.73
C GLY A 259 -16.87 23.24 -4.19
N SER A 260 -17.93 23.03 -4.99
CA SER A 260 -18.07 23.59 -6.34
C SER A 260 -18.79 24.95 -6.37
N GLU A 261 -19.21 25.49 -5.22
CA GLU A 261 -19.95 26.74 -5.10
C GLU A 261 -19.10 27.96 -5.52
N ARG A 262 -19.75 29.04 -6.00
CA ARG A 262 -19.03 30.31 -6.22
C ARG A 262 -18.68 30.91 -4.86
N PRO A 263 -17.47 31.49 -4.66
CA PRO A 263 -17.22 32.29 -3.47
C PRO A 263 -18.30 33.37 -3.38
N GLY A 264 -19.07 33.37 -2.28
CA GLY A 264 -20.03 34.43 -2.00
C GLY A 264 -19.31 35.79 -1.89
N PRO A 265 -20.01 36.92 -2.07
CA PRO A 265 -19.42 38.22 -1.81
C PRO A 265 -18.91 38.22 -0.36
N ALA A 266 -17.63 38.57 -0.18
CA ALA A 266 -17.00 38.67 1.13
C ALA A 266 -17.91 39.49 2.04
N ALA A 267 -18.31 38.91 3.18
CA ALA A 267 -19.09 39.61 4.18
C ALA A 267 -18.33 40.87 4.59
N ASP A 268 -18.92 42.03 4.30
CA ASP A 268 -18.50 43.34 4.77
C ASP A 268 -18.47 43.29 6.31
N THR A 269 -17.29 43.06 6.88
CA THR A 269 -17.07 43.23 8.30
C THR A 269 -17.13 44.72 8.60
N GLY A 270 -18.34 45.17 8.90
CA GLY A 270 -18.66 46.54 9.20
C GLY A 270 -17.68 47.17 10.19
N ARG A 271 -17.11 48.30 9.76
CA ARG A 271 -16.42 49.24 10.65
C ARG A 271 -17.48 49.89 11.55
N ARG A 272 -17.71 49.31 12.73
CA ARG A 272 -18.26 50.01 13.90
C ARG A 272 -17.14 50.20 14.92
N ALA A 273 -16.75 51.45 15.13
CA ALA A 273 -16.13 51.97 16.36
C ALA A 273 -16.34 53.51 16.32
N GLU A 274 -17.27 54.01 17.15
CA GLU A 274 -16.98 54.86 18.33
C GLU A 274 -16.82 56.34 17.90
N GLY A 275 -17.70 57.28 18.24
CA GLY A 275 -18.32 57.49 19.55
C GLY A 275 -17.33 58.24 20.44
N ASP A 276 -17.07 59.51 20.13
CA ASP A 276 -16.24 60.41 20.95
C ASP A 276 -17.13 61.48 21.60
N ASP A 277 -16.99 61.58 22.92
CA ASP A 277 -17.70 62.42 23.88
C ASP A 277 -17.52 63.92 23.60
N ARG A 278 -18.61 64.70 23.68
CA ARG A 278 -18.70 65.99 24.40
C ARG A 278 -20.13 66.32 24.81
#